data_AF-D5MKY2-F1
#
_entry.id   AF-D5MKY2-F1
#
_cell.length_a   1.000
_cell.length_b   1.000
_cell.length_c   1.000
_cell.angle_alpha   90.00
_cell.angle_beta   90.00
_cell.angle_gamma   90.00
#
_symmetry.space_group_name_H-M   'P 1'
#
loop_
_entity.id
_entity.type
_entity.pdbx_description
1 polymer ?
#
loop_
_entity_poly.entity_id
_entity_poly.type
_entity_poly.pdbx_seq_one_letter_code
_entity_poly.pdbx_strand_id
1 'polypeptide(L)' 'MRTTMDLPKDLLEEAKKICGTKTMTGTVILSLQKLIQSKKIERLRSLRGRLDLDVDLKRLRKDRTTAH' A
#
# COMPACT_ATOMS: atom_id res chain seq x y z
N MET A 1 -1.59 1.11 23.32
CA MET A 1 -2.86 1.01 24.08
C MET A 1 -3.29 -0.45 24.10
N ARG A 2 -3.78 -0.96 25.24
CA ARG A 2 -4.38 -2.29 25.32
C ARG A 2 -5.90 -2.12 25.21
N THR A 3 -6.51 -2.80 24.26
CA THR A 3 -7.95 -2.69 23.95
C THR A 3 -8.54 -4.09 23.90
N THR A 4 -9.76 -4.26 24.40
CA THR A 4 -10.54 -5.50 24.25
C THR A 4 -11.53 -5.30 23.13
N MET A 5 -11.57 -6.22 22.17
CA MET A 5 -12.45 -6.16 21.00
C MET A 5 -12.83 -7.58 20.61
N ASP A 6 -14.12 -7.80 20.36
CA ASP A 6 -14.61 -9.09 19.89
C ASP A 6 -14.41 -9.21 18.38
N LEU A 7 -13.74 -10.29 17.97
CA LEU A 7 -13.43 -10.59 16.57
C LEU A 7 -13.79 -12.04 16.25
N PRO A 8 -14.31 -12.33 15.04
CA PRO A 8 -14.51 -13.70 14.59
C PRO A 8 -13.18 -14.48 14.60
N LYS A 9 -13.17 -15.62 15.30
CA LYS A 9 -11.96 -16.44 15.47
C LYS A 9 -11.42 -16.96 14.13
N ASP A 10 -12.31 -17.40 13.25
CA ASP A 10 -11.95 -17.98 11.96
C ASP A 10 -11.25 -16.95 11.07
N LEU A 11 -11.79 -15.73 11.03
CA LEU A 11 -11.19 -14.60 10.31
C LEU A 11 -9.78 -14.28 10.83
N LEU A 12 -9.60 -14.31 12.16
CA LEU A 12 -8.32 -13.99 12.79
C LEU A 12 -7.27 -15.07 12.52
N GLU A 13 -7.67 -16.35 12.54
CA GLU A 13 -6.77 -17.46 12.20
C GLU A 13 -6.39 -17.49 10.73
N GLU A 14 -7.34 -17.21 9.83
CA GLU A 14 -7.05 -17.05 8.41
C GLU A 14 -6.10 -15.87 8.17
N ALA A 15 -6.39 -14.72 8.77
CA ALA A 15 -5.52 -13.54 8.67
C ALA A 15 -4.11 -13.83 9.20
N LYS A 16 -3.96 -14.57 10.31
CA LYS A 16 -2.66 -15.00 10.84
C LYS A 16 -1.89 -15.87 9.85
N LYS A 17 -2.56 -16.85 9.24
CA LYS A 17 -1.95 -17.75 8.23
C LYS A 17 -1.45 -16.96 7.02
N ILE A 18 -2.29 -16.07 6.48
CA ILE A 18 -1.95 -15.24 5.32
C ILE A 18 -0.83 -14.23 5.66
N CYS A 19 -0.89 -13.63 6.85
CA CYS A 19 0.09 -12.62 7.29
C CYS A 19 1.41 -13.22 7.77
N GLY A 20 1.47 -14.52 8.07
CA GLY A 20 2.63 -15.17 8.67
C GLY A 20 2.94 -14.71 10.10
N THR A 21 1.96 -14.13 10.80
CA THR A 21 2.13 -13.52 12.12
C THR A 21 1.86 -14.54 13.23
N LYS A 22 2.72 -14.55 14.26
CA LYS A 22 2.59 -15.47 15.41
C LYS A 22 1.49 -15.08 16.40
N THR A 23 1.10 -13.80 16.44
CA THR A 23 0.19 -13.26 17.46
C THR A 23 -1.02 -12.56 16.86
N MET A 24 -2.14 -12.58 17.60
CA MET A 24 -3.36 -11.86 17.23
C MET A 24 -3.08 -10.35 17.07
N THR A 25 -2.39 -9.75 18.05
CA THR A 25 -2.01 -8.34 18.02
C THR A 25 -1.15 -7.99 16.80
N GLY A 26 -0.15 -8.82 16.48
CA GLY A 26 0.71 -8.58 15.32
C GLY A 26 -0.06 -8.61 14.00
N THR A 27 -1.04 -9.50 13.90
CA THR A 27 -1.94 -9.60 12.75
C THR A 27 -2.75 -8.33 12.57
N VAL A 28 -3.42 -7.86 13.63
CA VAL A 28 -4.24 -6.65 13.60
C VAL A 28 -3.40 -5.43 13.24
N ILE A 29 -2.21 -5.27 13.84
CA ILE A 29 -1.30 -4.16 13.53
C ILE A 29 -0.91 -4.17 12.05
N LEU A 30 -0.49 -5.32 11.53
CA LEU A 30 -0.07 -5.44 10.14
C LEU A 30 -1.22 -5.14 9.17
N SER A 31 -2.42 -5.68 9.44
CA SER A 31 -3.61 -5.42 8.62
C SER A 31 -3.95 -3.94 8.57
N LEU A 32 -3.93 -3.23 9.71
CA LEU A 32 -4.19 -1.80 9.77
C LEU A 32 -3.12 -0.99 9.03
N GLN A 33 -1.84 -1.33 9.19
CA GLN A 33 -0.75 -0.68 8.46
C GLN A 33 -0.92 -0.84 6.94
N LYS A 34 -1.27 -2.04 6.48
CA LYS A 34 -1.50 -2.32 5.06
C LYS A 34 -2.71 -1.57 4.52
N LEU A 35 -3.79 -1.48 5.29
CA LEU A 35 -4.97 -0.70 4.92
C LEU A 35 -4.62 0.79 4.74
N ILE A 36 -3.92 1.39 5.70
CA ILE A 36 -3.47 2.78 5.63
C ILE A 36 -2.56 3.00 4.41
N GLN A 37 -1.60 2.09 4.17
CA GLN A 37 -0.70 2.17 3.03
C GLN A 37 -1.47 2.11 1.70
N SER A 38 -2.43 1.19 1.58
CA SER A 38 -3.28 1.05 0.40
C SER A 38 -4.06 2.33 0.12
N LYS A 39 -4.70 2.92 1.15
CA LYS A 39 -5.44 4.18 1.02
C LYS A 39 -4.56 5.39 0.65
N LYS A 40 -3.32 5.45 1.14
CA LYS A 40 -2.35 6.47 0.71
C LYS A 40 -2.03 6.33 -0.79
N ILE A 41 -1.79 5.11 -1.26
CA ILE A 41 -1.50 4.85 -2.67
C ILE A 41 -2.72 5.19 -3.54
N GLU A 42 -3.93 4.80 -3.11
CA GLU A 42 -5.18 5.13 -3.79
C GLU A 42 -5.36 6.65 -3.93
N ARG A 43 -5.09 7.41 -2.87
CA ARG A 43 -5.11 8.88 -2.90
C ARG A 43 -4.06 9.47 -3.85
N LEU A 44 -2.85 8.92 -3.88
CA LEU A 44 -1.83 9.38 -4.83
C LEU A 44 -2.25 9.08 -6.28
N ARG A 45 -2.86 7.90 -6.52
CA ARG A 45 -3.39 7.53 -7.82
C ARG A 45 -4.56 8.42 -8.26
N SER A 46 -5.41 8.86 -7.34
CA SER A 46 -6.51 9.78 -7.69
C SER A 46 -6.05 11.21 -7.98
N LEU A 47 -4.82 11.57 -7.60
CA LEU A 47 -4.16 12.82 -8.02
C LEU A 47 -3.49 12.68 -9.39
N ARG A 48 -3.15 11.45 -9.81
CA ARG A 48 -2.63 11.16 -11.15
C ARG A 48 -3.74 11.41 -12.17
N GLY A 49 -3.55 12.44 -13.00
CA GLY A 49 -4.56 12.93 -13.94
C GLY A 49 -5.10 14.33 -13.63
N ARG A 50 -4.82 14.90 -12.44
CA ARG A 50 -5.01 16.35 -12.22
C ARG A 50 -3.81 17.17 -12.67
N LEU A 51 -2.65 16.55 -12.71
CA LEU A 51 -1.44 17.15 -13.25
C LEU A 51 -1.37 16.75 -14.72
N ASP A 52 -1.80 17.65 -15.60
CA ASP A 52 -1.67 17.48 -17.04
C ASP A 52 -0.19 17.64 -17.40
N LEU A 53 0.53 16.52 -17.35
CA LEU A 53 1.93 16.45 -17.74
C LEU A 53 1.97 16.24 -19.25
N ASP A 54 1.81 17.31 -20.02
CA ASP A 54 2.10 17.34 -21.45
C ASP A 54 3.61 17.30 -21.67
N VAL A 55 4.18 16.12 -21.45
CA VAL A 55 5.62 15.90 -21.53
C VAL A 55 5.89 14.78 -22.51
N ASP A 56 6.55 15.10 -23.62
CA ASP A 56 6.98 14.11 -24.60
C ASP A 56 8.10 13.23 -24.02
N LEU A 57 7.68 12.10 -23.44
CA LEU A 57 8.56 11.09 -22.86
C LEU A 57 9.57 10.51 -23.86
N LYS A 58 9.34 10.63 -25.19
CA LYS A 58 10.31 10.19 -26.20
C LYS A 58 11.48 11.17 -26.32
N ARG A 59 11.22 12.49 -26.23
CA ARG A 59 12.28 13.51 -26.23
C ARG A 59 13.17 13.37 -25.01
N LEU A 60 12.58 13.27 -23.82
CA LEU A 60 13.34 13.13 -22.55
C LEU A 60 14.21 11.87 -22.48
N ARG A 61 13.80 10.78 -23.14
CA ARG A 61 14.60 9.55 -23.19
C ARG A 61 15.79 9.65 -24.15
N LYS A 62 15.65 10.37 -25.28
CA LYS A 62 16.75 10.54 -26.24
C LYS A 62 17.93 11.28 -25.60
N ASP A 63 17.67 12.37 -24.88
CA ASP A 63 18.72 13.17 -24.22
C ASP A 63 19.57 12.37 -23.21
N ARG A 64 19.00 11.32 -22.59
CA ARG A 64 19.74 10.44 -21.68
C ARG A 64 20.60 9.39 -22.39
N THR A 65 20.29 9.05 -23.65
CA THR A 65 20.99 7.98 -24.39
C THR A 65 22.04 8.52 -25.35
N THR A 66 21.98 9.80 -25.69
CA THR A 66 22.96 10.48 -26.56
C THR A 66 24.14 11.10 -25.78
N ALA A 67 24.22 10.86 -24.47
CA ALA A 67 25.34 11.29 -23.62
C ALA A 67 26.48 10.25 -23.50
N HIS A 68 26.58 9.33 -24.46
CA HIS A 68 27.68 8.39 -24.62
C HIS A 68 28.22 8.43 -26.04
#